data_AF-A0ABD1KMW2-F1
#
_entry.id   AF-A0ABD1KMW2-F1
#
_cell.length_a   1.000
_cell.length_b   1.000
_cell.length_c   1.000
_cell.angle_alpha   90.00
_cell.angle_beta   90.00
_cell.angle_gamma   90.00
#
_symmetry.space_group_name_H-M   'P 1'
#
loop_
_entity.id
_entity.type
_entity.pdbx_description
1 polymer ?
#
loop_
_entity_poly.entity_id
_entity_poly.type
_entity_poly.pdbx_seq_one_letter_code
_entity_poly.pdbx_strand_id
1 'polypeptide(L)'
;MSMCHQSANEKRGRVSTRCDESAQRHTSWEEAPAEVTISRAYQHQVSHSGIRSTAGVRADEAPGKEIFKFANNKSQKSNAMATTYNLTSRAVHFYDDWLKGADPRVGDWLLMASPVPQTVIIAMYIYFVSSLGPRLMENRKPFELKKAMIVYNFSIVAFSLYMIYEFLMSGWANGYTYRCDIVDYSYSPLALRMAWTCWLYYFSKFIEMLDTVFFVLRKKNSQVSFLHVYHHSIMPFTWWFGVKFAPGGLGTFHALVNCGVHVIMYSYYALAAMGPAYRTYLWWKKYLTAIQLVQFVLVTAHIGQFFLMKDCPYQFPVFLYVIGLYGLIFLVLFLNFYYHAYTKGKRLPKVLSHRKEQ
;
A
#
# COMPACT_ATOMS: atom_id res chain seq x y z
N MET A 1 -13.30 -33.30 -18.06
CA MET A 1 -13.77 -34.59 -17.52
C MET A 1 -15.24 -34.72 -17.82
N SER A 2 -15.61 -35.60 -18.76
CA SER A 2 -17.00 -36.05 -18.93
C SER A 2 -17.26 -37.24 -18.00
N MET A 3 -18.46 -37.33 -17.42
CA MET A 3 -18.83 -38.48 -16.57
C MET A 3 -19.26 -39.66 -17.44
N CYS A 4 -18.63 -40.82 -17.26
CA CYS A 4 -19.15 -42.11 -17.74
C CYS A 4 -19.68 -42.89 -16.53
N HIS A 5 -20.97 -43.24 -16.55
CA HIS A 5 -21.54 -44.16 -15.57
C HIS A 5 -21.30 -45.61 -15.98
N GLN A 6 -20.69 -46.40 -15.09
CA GLN A 6 -20.67 -47.86 -15.19
C GLN A 6 -21.86 -48.45 -14.44
N SER A 7 -22.55 -49.42 -15.05
CA SER A 7 -23.57 -50.25 -14.42
C SER A 7 -23.19 -51.71 -14.63
N ALA A 8 -23.03 -52.45 -13.53
CA ALA A 8 -22.76 -53.89 -13.55
C ALA A 8 -24.06 -54.65 -13.31
N ASN A 9 -24.40 -55.61 -14.19
CA ASN A 9 -25.57 -56.46 -14.04
C ASN A 9 -25.14 -57.88 -13.63
N GLU A 10 -25.26 -58.15 -12.34
CA GLU A 10 -24.69 -59.32 -11.66
C GLU A 10 -25.53 -60.59 -11.87
N LYS A 11 -25.54 -61.10 -13.11
CA LYS A 11 -26.06 -62.45 -13.43
C LYS A 11 -25.57 -63.08 -14.75
N ARG A 12 -24.89 -62.33 -15.62
CA ARG A 12 -24.11 -62.86 -16.75
C ARG A 12 -22.87 -61.98 -16.94
N GLY A 13 -21.68 -62.52 -16.70
CA GLY A 13 -20.41 -61.78 -16.70
C GLY A 13 -20.01 -61.22 -18.06
N ARG A 14 -20.62 -60.09 -18.47
CA ARG A 14 -20.28 -59.35 -19.69
C ARG A 14 -20.47 -57.86 -19.43
N VAL A 15 -19.36 -57.12 -19.38
CA VAL A 15 -19.36 -55.66 -19.27
C VAL A 15 -19.73 -55.07 -20.65
N SER A 16 -20.62 -54.08 -20.67
CA SER A 16 -20.98 -53.32 -21.86
C SER A 16 -20.84 -51.84 -21.57
N THR A 17 -19.92 -51.18 -22.29
CA THR A 17 -19.82 -49.72 -22.33
C THR A 17 -20.69 -49.19 -23.46
N ARG A 18 -21.54 -48.22 -23.14
CA ARG A 18 -22.34 -47.47 -24.10
C ARG A 18 -22.07 -45.98 -23.87
N CYS A 19 -21.54 -45.30 -24.87
CA CYS A 19 -21.34 -43.86 -24.85
C CYS A 19 -22.46 -43.21 -25.68
N ASP A 20 -23.15 -42.23 -25.11
CA ASP A 20 -24.13 -41.44 -25.86
C ASP A 20 -23.40 -40.38 -26.70
N GLU A 21 -23.27 -40.64 -28.00
CA GLU A 21 -22.93 -39.61 -28.99
C GLU A 21 -24.16 -38.74 -29.24
N SER A 22 -24.17 -37.51 -28.70
CA SER A 22 -25.18 -36.52 -29.05
C SER A 22 -24.58 -35.13 -29.32
N ALA A 23 -24.76 -34.70 -30.57
CA ALA A 23 -24.69 -33.32 -31.04
C ALA A 23 -23.37 -32.53 -30.85
N GLN A 24 -22.38 -32.84 -31.70
CA GLN A 24 -21.69 -31.72 -32.37
C GLN A 24 -22.72 -31.00 -33.25
N ARG A 25 -22.92 -29.70 -33.05
CA ARG A 25 -23.67 -28.84 -33.98
C ARG A 25 -22.87 -27.57 -34.23
N HIS A 26 -22.12 -27.57 -35.33
CA HIS A 26 -21.55 -26.36 -35.89
C HIS A 26 -22.67 -25.43 -36.36
N THR A 27 -22.60 -24.16 -35.98
CA THR A 27 -23.30 -23.06 -36.67
C THR A 27 -22.33 -21.91 -36.84
N SER A 28 -21.73 -21.83 -38.02
CA SER A 28 -21.11 -20.63 -38.53
C SER A 28 -22.19 -19.60 -38.87
N TRP A 29 -22.07 -18.38 -38.37
CA TRP A 29 -22.66 -17.19 -38.98
C TRP A 29 -21.64 -16.06 -38.92
N GLU A 30 -21.39 -15.49 -40.09
CA GLU A 30 -20.54 -14.31 -40.30
C GLU A 30 -21.33 -13.05 -39.95
N GLU A 31 -20.72 -12.08 -39.27
CA GLU A 31 -21.11 -10.67 -39.42
C GLU A 31 -19.85 -9.77 -39.46
N ALA A 32 -20.01 -8.64 -40.16
CA ALA A 32 -18.95 -7.86 -40.81
C ALA A 32 -18.28 -6.79 -39.90
N PRO A 33 -17.13 -6.21 -40.29
CA PRO A 33 -16.46 -5.17 -39.51
C PRO A 33 -17.20 -3.83 -39.57
N ALA A 34 -17.36 -3.17 -38.42
CA ALA A 34 -17.91 -1.82 -38.34
C ALA A 34 -16.85 -0.76 -38.73
N GLU A 35 -17.19 0.08 -39.73
CA GLU A 35 -16.29 1.07 -40.30
C GLU A 35 -16.01 2.29 -39.39
N VAL A 36 -14.84 2.88 -39.63
CA VAL A 36 -14.47 4.20 -39.12
C VAL A 36 -15.31 5.27 -39.82
N THR A 37 -16.18 5.98 -39.07
CA THR A 37 -16.73 7.28 -39.52
C THR A 37 -17.04 8.19 -38.33
N ILE A 38 -16.22 9.22 -38.12
CA ILE A 38 -16.70 10.50 -37.57
C ILE A 38 -16.33 11.62 -38.53
N SER A 39 -17.41 12.15 -39.11
CA SER A 39 -17.53 13.20 -40.11
C SER A 39 -16.52 14.35 -40.07
N ARG A 40 -16.05 14.73 -41.27
CA ARG A 40 -15.82 16.14 -41.63
C ARG A 40 -17.13 16.92 -41.43
N ALA A 41 -17.12 17.99 -40.65
CA ALA A 41 -17.93 19.20 -40.89
C ALA A 41 -17.65 20.25 -39.81
N TYR A 42 -16.84 21.26 -40.12
CA TYR A 42 -17.26 22.66 -40.01
C TYR A 42 -16.43 23.47 -41.02
N GLN A 43 -17.14 24.08 -41.97
CA GLN A 43 -16.63 24.70 -43.19
C GLN A 43 -17.12 26.16 -43.24
N HIS A 44 -16.48 27.02 -44.03
CA HIS A 44 -16.75 28.47 -44.18
C HIS A 44 -16.40 29.31 -42.94
N GLN A 45 -16.04 30.60 -43.02
CA GLN A 45 -16.11 31.65 -44.06
C GLN A 45 -14.78 32.49 -43.96
N VAL A 46 -14.31 33.38 -44.85
CA VAL A 46 -14.79 34.10 -46.05
C VAL A 46 -13.65 34.11 -47.12
N SER A 47 -13.92 34.40 -48.39
CA SER A 47 -12.91 34.64 -49.46
C SER A 47 -12.92 36.11 -49.97
N HIS A 48 -11.82 36.52 -50.63
CA HIS A 48 -11.64 37.76 -51.42
C HIS A 48 -11.72 39.14 -50.75
N SER A 49 -10.65 39.92 -50.86
CA SER A 49 -10.56 41.03 -51.84
C SER A 49 -9.14 41.63 -51.85
N GLY A 50 -8.64 42.01 -53.02
CA GLY A 50 -7.36 42.73 -53.17
C GLY A 50 -7.60 44.16 -53.59
N ILE A 51 -6.81 45.12 -53.08
CA ILE A 51 -6.80 46.51 -53.53
C ILE A 51 -5.36 47.00 -53.74
N ARG A 52 -5.19 47.85 -54.75
CA ARG A 52 -3.93 48.45 -55.25
C ARG A 52 -3.45 49.61 -54.37
N SER A 53 -2.16 49.94 -54.52
CA SER A 53 -1.54 51.18 -54.06
C SER A 53 -2.16 52.44 -54.67
N THR A 54 -2.37 53.49 -53.86
CA THR A 54 -1.92 54.88 -54.14
C THR A 54 -1.94 55.79 -52.89
N ALA A 55 -0.84 56.52 -52.68
CA ALA A 55 -0.69 57.89 -52.13
C ALA A 55 -1.38 58.35 -50.80
N GLY A 56 -0.56 58.83 -49.85
CA GLY A 56 -0.69 60.21 -49.34
C GLY A 56 -0.99 60.48 -47.85
N VAL A 57 -0.19 61.38 -47.27
CA VAL A 57 -0.44 62.25 -46.09
C VAL A 57 -0.09 61.71 -44.68
N ARG A 58 0.25 62.66 -43.79
CA ARG A 58 0.94 62.55 -42.49
C ARG A 58 0.08 62.06 -41.32
N ALA A 59 0.79 61.45 -40.36
CA ALA A 59 0.70 61.57 -38.88
C ALA A 59 -0.67 61.88 -38.22
N ASP A 60 -1.11 61.03 -37.30
CA ASP A 60 -0.81 61.20 -35.87
C ASP A 60 -1.19 59.99 -34.98
N GLU A 61 -0.49 59.87 -33.84
CA GLU A 61 -0.76 59.09 -32.62
C GLU A 61 -1.07 57.56 -32.64
N ALA A 62 -0.78 56.89 -31.52
CA ALA A 62 -0.62 55.44 -31.44
C ALA A 62 -1.52 54.74 -30.39
N PRO A 63 -1.91 53.47 -30.62
CA PRO A 63 -2.36 52.55 -29.57
C PRO A 63 -1.34 51.41 -29.31
N GLY A 64 -0.05 51.73 -29.25
CA GLY A 64 1.04 50.74 -29.17
C GLY A 64 1.20 49.97 -27.84
N LYS A 65 0.49 50.33 -26.76
CA LYS A 65 0.69 49.75 -25.41
C LYS A 65 -0.28 48.62 -25.04
N GLU A 66 -1.50 48.63 -25.57
CA GLU A 66 -2.50 47.57 -25.34
C GLU A 66 -2.10 46.27 -26.08
N ILE A 67 -1.79 46.38 -27.38
CA ILE A 67 -1.47 45.24 -28.25
C ILE A 67 -0.21 44.50 -27.73
N PHE A 68 0.81 45.22 -27.27
CA PHE A 68 2.01 44.61 -26.67
C PHE A 68 1.69 43.88 -25.36
N LYS A 69 0.81 44.41 -24.49
CA LYS A 69 0.37 43.68 -23.29
C LYS A 69 -0.40 42.41 -23.64
N PHE A 70 -1.33 42.46 -24.60
CA PHE A 70 -2.08 41.29 -25.05
C PHE A 70 -1.21 40.23 -25.73
N ALA A 71 -0.26 40.64 -26.58
CA ALA A 71 0.69 39.74 -27.23
C ALA A 71 1.65 39.08 -26.23
N ASN A 72 2.20 39.86 -25.28
CA ASN A 72 3.09 39.32 -24.26
C ASN A 72 2.34 38.36 -23.31
N ASN A 73 1.11 38.67 -22.92
CA ASN A 73 0.28 37.80 -22.08
C ASN A 73 -0.17 36.52 -22.84
N LYS A 74 -0.39 36.58 -24.16
CA LYS A 74 -0.59 35.38 -25.01
C LYS A 74 0.68 34.52 -25.10
N SER A 75 1.83 35.13 -25.37
CA SER A 75 3.14 34.45 -25.43
C SER A 75 3.50 33.79 -24.09
N GLN A 76 3.31 34.51 -22.98
CA GLN A 76 3.56 33.98 -21.63
C GLN A 76 2.59 32.84 -21.28
N LYS A 77 1.31 32.93 -21.69
CA LYS A 77 0.36 31.81 -21.56
C LYS A 77 0.70 30.63 -22.47
N SER A 78 1.15 30.83 -23.71
CA SER A 78 1.56 29.72 -24.59
C SER A 78 2.82 29.04 -24.08
N ASN A 79 3.79 29.82 -23.58
CA ASN A 79 5.02 29.27 -23.00
C ASN A 79 4.75 28.55 -21.68
N ALA A 80 3.86 29.06 -20.82
CA ALA A 80 3.41 28.36 -19.62
C ALA A 80 2.69 27.05 -19.98
N MET A 81 1.73 27.09 -20.92
CA MET A 81 0.97 25.93 -21.39
C MET A 81 1.88 24.87 -22.04
N ALA A 82 2.83 25.27 -22.89
CA ALA A 82 3.81 24.38 -23.49
C ALA A 82 4.79 23.80 -22.45
N THR A 83 5.19 24.59 -21.45
CA THR A 83 6.02 24.10 -20.33
C THR A 83 5.26 23.09 -19.48
N THR A 84 3.99 23.36 -19.15
CA THR A 84 3.12 22.41 -18.44
C THR A 84 2.91 21.14 -19.27
N TYR A 85 2.60 21.25 -20.57
CA TYR A 85 2.42 20.10 -21.45
C TYR A 85 3.69 19.23 -21.54
N ASN A 86 4.87 19.85 -21.66
CA ASN A 86 6.16 19.16 -21.65
C ASN A 86 6.54 18.56 -20.29
N LEU A 87 6.07 19.14 -19.17
CA LEU A 87 6.25 18.55 -17.84
C LEU A 87 5.33 17.34 -17.65
N THR A 88 4.05 17.48 -18.03
CA THR A 88 3.05 16.42 -17.93
C THR A 88 3.39 15.24 -18.83
N SER A 89 3.82 15.47 -20.08
CA SER A 89 4.24 14.38 -20.98
C SER A 89 5.46 13.62 -20.44
N ARG A 90 6.47 14.32 -19.92
CA ARG A 90 7.64 13.68 -19.28
C ARG A 90 7.28 12.92 -18.02
N ALA A 91 6.34 13.43 -17.21
CA ALA A 91 5.86 12.74 -16.00
C ALA A 91 5.07 11.47 -16.35
N VAL A 92 4.22 11.52 -17.39
CA VAL A 92 3.47 10.35 -17.90
C VAL A 92 4.44 9.31 -18.47
N HIS A 93 5.36 9.69 -19.37
CA HIS A 93 6.34 8.77 -19.91
C HIS A 93 7.22 8.12 -18.83
N PHE A 94 7.66 8.88 -17.83
CA PHE A 94 8.41 8.32 -16.69
C PHE A 94 7.56 7.33 -15.88
N TYR A 95 6.28 7.62 -15.66
CA TYR A 95 5.36 6.72 -14.96
C TYR A 95 5.10 5.43 -15.75
N ASP A 96 4.89 5.53 -17.06
CA ASP A 96 4.67 4.40 -17.96
C ASP A 96 5.93 3.52 -18.08
N ASP A 97 7.11 4.14 -18.25
CA ASP A 97 8.40 3.43 -18.29
C ASP A 97 8.70 2.71 -16.97
N TRP A 98 8.35 3.33 -15.84
CA TRP A 98 8.51 2.74 -14.52
C TRP A 98 7.52 1.60 -14.27
N LEU A 99 6.27 1.72 -14.74
CA LEU A 99 5.27 0.64 -14.67
C LEU A 99 5.65 -0.60 -15.49
N LYS A 100 6.52 -0.51 -16.50
CA LYS A 100 7.01 -1.69 -17.25
C LYS A 100 7.73 -2.71 -16.35
N GLY A 101 8.29 -2.28 -15.21
CA GLY A 101 8.91 -3.16 -14.23
C GLY A 101 7.93 -3.78 -13.23
N ALA A 102 6.64 -3.42 -13.28
CA ALA A 102 5.65 -3.90 -12.31
C ALA A 102 5.23 -5.34 -12.56
N ASP A 103 4.90 -6.04 -11.49
CA ASP A 103 4.37 -7.40 -11.52
C ASP A 103 2.92 -7.40 -12.06
N PRO A 104 2.63 -8.06 -13.20
CA PRO A 104 1.29 -8.12 -13.76
C PRO A 104 0.31 -8.92 -12.89
N ARG A 105 0.79 -9.84 -12.05
CA ARG A 105 -0.05 -10.74 -11.24
C ARG A 105 -0.92 -10.01 -10.22
N VAL A 106 -0.48 -8.82 -9.80
CA VAL A 106 -1.17 -7.97 -8.82
C VAL A 106 -1.96 -6.83 -9.47
N GLY A 107 -2.00 -6.73 -10.80
CA GLY A 107 -2.52 -5.56 -11.53
C GLY A 107 -3.93 -5.15 -11.13
N ASP A 108 -4.85 -6.12 -11.11
CA ASP A 108 -6.28 -5.92 -10.83
C ASP A 108 -6.64 -5.95 -9.33
N TRP A 109 -5.65 -6.12 -8.45
CA TRP A 109 -5.91 -6.20 -7.01
C TRP A 109 -6.23 -4.81 -6.43
N LEU A 110 -7.04 -4.80 -5.38
CA LEU A 110 -7.51 -3.57 -4.74
C LEU A 110 -6.33 -2.68 -4.32
N LEU A 111 -6.37 -1.41 -4.72
CA LEU A 111 -5.33 -0.37 -4.60
C LEU A 111 -4.05 -0.56 -5.47
N MET A 112 -3.90 -1.63 -6.25
CA MET A 112 -2.65 -1.94 -6.98
C MET A 112 -2.53 -1.31 -8.38
N ALA A 113 -3.59 -0.67 -8.89
CA ALA A 113 -3.57 -0.02 -10.21
C ALA A 113 -2.60 1.20 -10.27
N SER A 114 -2.49 1.97 -9.18
CA SER A 114 -1.69 3.20 -9.10
C SER A 114 -1.36 3.53 -7.64
N PRO A 115 -0.26 4.23 -7.33
CA PRO A 115 0.00 4.70 -5.96
C PRO A 115 -0.89 5.89 -5.56
N VAL A 116 -1.65 6.49 -6.47
CA VAL A 116 -2.47 7.70 -6.20
C VAL A 116 -3.58 7.45 -5.17
N PRO A 117 -4.44 6.41 -5.26
CA PRO A 117 -5.52 6.19 -4.31
C PRO A 117 -5.02 6.00 -2.88
N GLN A 118 -3.95 5.23 -2.67
CA GLN A 118 -3.38 5.07 -1.33
C GLN A 118 -2.77 6.36 -0.78
N THR A 119 -2.14 7.18 -1.64
CA THR A 119 -1.56 8.46 -1.24
C THR A 119 -2.65 9.41 -0.73
N VAL A 120 -3.79 9.43 -1.43
CA VAL A 120 -4.98 10.19 -1.01
C VAL A 120 -5.54 9.67 0.32
N ILE A 121 -5.67 8.35 0.51
CA ILE A 121 -6.10 7.74 1.79
C ILE A 121 -5.16 8.13 2.95
N ILE A 122 -3.84 8.02 2.75
CA ILE A 122 -2.83 8.31 3.78
C ILE A 122 -2.81 9.82 4.10
N ALA A 123 -2.92 10.70 3.10
CA ALA A 123 -3.01 12.14 3.31
C ALA A 123 -4.28 12.53 4.10
N MET A 124 -5.44 11.94 3.76
CA MET A 124 -6.68 12.15 4.51
C MET A 124 -6.57 11.63 5.95
N TYR A 125 -5.93 10.49 6.17
CA TYR A 125 -5.64 9.96 7.50
C TYR A 125 -4.74 10.91 8.31
N ILE A 126 -3.60 11.37 7.75
CA ILE A 126 -2.69 12.31 8.43
C ILE A 126 -3.44 13.57 8.82
N TYR A 127 -4.20 14.16 7.89
CA TYR A 127 -5.03 15.34 8.15
C TYR A 127 -6.08 15.11 9.24
N PHE A 128 -6.74 13.95 9.22
CA PHE A 128 -7.71 13.55 10.24
C PHE A 128 -7.06 13.43 11.62
N VAL A 129 -5.98 12.67 11.77
CA VAL A 129 -5.40 12.39 13.10
C VAL A 129 -4.61 13.55 13.69
N SER A 130 -4.03 14.41 12.85
CA SER A 130 -3.24 15.56 13.30
C SER A 130 -4.05 16.85 13.48
N SER A 131 -5.16 17.03 12.75
CA SER A 131 -5.88 18.30 12.71
C SER A 131 -7.39 18.17 12.87
N LEU A 132 -8.09 17.56 11.90
CA LEU A 132 -9.55 17.59 11.84
C LEU A 132 -10.19 16.83 13.01
N GLY A 133 -9.77 15.60 13.26
CA GLY A 133 -10.30 14.75 14.33
C GLY A 133 -10.11 15.36 15.73
N PRO A 134 -8.90 15.81 16.12
CA PRO A 134 -8.69 16.54 17.38
C PRO A 134 -9.59 17.77 17.55
N ARG A 135 -9.77 18.59 16.50
CA ARG A 135 -10.67 19.76 16.50
C ARG A 135 -12.14 19.36 16.67
N LEU A 136 -12.61 18.36 15.92
CA LEU A 136 -13.98 17.84 16.05
C LEU A 136 -14.27 17.25 17.45
N MET A 137 -13.23 16.75 18.12
CA MET A 137 -13.31 16.16 19.46
C MET A 137 -13.09 17.17 20.61
N GLU A 138 -12.68 18.41 20.33
CA GLU A 138 -12.32 19.42 21.34
C GLU A 138 -13.48 19.65 22.32
N ASN A 139 -14.65 20.01 21.81
CA ASN A 139 -15.88 20.26 22.57
C ASN A 139 -16.76 19.01 22.75
N ARG A 140 -16.23 17.80 22.54
CA ARG A 140 -16.94 16.53 22.72
C ARG A 140 -16.34 15.71 23.88
N LYS A 141 -17.20 14.89 24.51
CA LYS A 141 -16.76 13.86 25.47
C LYS A 141 -16.03 12.73 24.70
N PRO A 142 -15.03 12.05 25.30
CA PRO A 142 -14.42 10.86 24.70
C PRO A 142 -15.46 9.77 24.39
N PHE A 143 -15.31 9.07 23.25
CA PHE A 143 -16.17 7.95 22.91
C PHE A 143 -15.82 6.68 23.72
N GLU A 144 -16.83 5.96 24.22
CA GLU A 144 -16.67 4.70 24.94
C GLU A 144 -16.54 3.49 24.00
N LEU A 145 -15.40 3.41 23.30
CA LEU A 145 -15.13 2.41 22.26
C LEU A 145 -14.59 1.07 22.81
N LYS A 146 -14.91 0.71 24.07
CA LYS A 146 -14.34 -0.47 24.74
C LYS A 146 -14.58 -1.78 23.95
N LYS A 147 -15.82 -2.08 23.60
CA LYS A 147 -16.18 -3.31 22.88
C LYS A 147 -15.56 -3.34 21.48
N ALA A 148 -15.66 -2.23 20.73
CA ALA A 148 -15.08 -2.08 19.41
C ALA A 148 -13.56 -2.34 19.41
N MET A 149 -12.84 -1.73 20.37
CA MET A 149 -11.40 -1.99 20.55
C MET A 149 -11.11 -3.46 20.88
N ILE A 150 -11.87 -4.10 21.78
CA ILE A 150 -11.61 -5.51 22.14
C ILE A 150 -11.74 -6.41 20.90
N VAL A 151 -12.85 -6.28 20.15
CA VAL A 151 -13.09 -7.04 18.91
C VAL A 151 -11.98 -6.76 17.91
N TYR A 152 -11.70 -5.49 17.61
CA TYR A 152 -10.65 -5.07 16.70
C TYR A 152 -9.28 -5.67 17.06
N ASN A 153 -8.82 -5.54 18.31
CA ASN A 153 -7.49 -6.05 18.70
C ASN A 153 -7.43 -7.58 18.55
N PHE A 154 -8.48 -8.32 18.91
CA PHE A 154 -8.52 -9.78 18.68
C PHE A 154 -8.57 -10.13 17.19
N SER A 155 -9.28 -9.36 16.36
CA SER A 155 -9.28 -9.54 14.90
C SER A 155 -7.89 -9.30 14.31
N ILE A 156 -7.14 -8.28 14.74
CA ILE A 156 -5.76 -8.07 14.29
C ILE A 156 -4.82 -9.19 14.77
N VAL A 157 -4.99 -9.73 15.99
CA VAL A 157 -4.25 -10.92 16.45
C VAL A 157 -4.52 -12.12 15.54
N ALA A 158 -5.79 -12.44 15.27
CA ALA A 158 -6.16 -13.56 14.41
C ALA A 158 -5.66 -13.38 12.98
N PHE A 159 -5.76 -12.17 12.42
CA PHE A 159 -5.27 -11.86 11.08
C PHE A 159 -3.74 -11.89 11.00
N SER A 160 -3.03 -11.45 12.06
CA SER A 160 -1.57 -11.57 12.14
C SER A 160 -1.12 -13.03 12.23
N LEU A 161 -1.81 -13.88 12.99
CA LEU A 161 -1.55 -15.33 13.03
C LEU A 161 -1.77 -15.97 11.66
N TYR A 162 -2.85 -15.60 10.96
CA TYR A 162 -3.10 -16.06 9.59
C TYR A 162 -1.99 -15.63 8.63
N MET A 163 -1.56 -14.36 8.65
CA MET A 163 -0.45 -13.88 7.81
C MET A 163 0.89 -14.56 8.14
N ILE A 164 1.18 -14.89 9.41
CA ILE A 164 2.36 -15.70 9.77
C ILE A 164 2.29 -17.06 9.08
N TYR A 165 1.16 -17.76 9.22
CA TYR A 165 0.96 -19.07 8.60
C TYR A 165 1.11 -18.99 7.07
N GLU A 166 0.50 -17.98 6.44
CA GLU A 166 0.61 -17.77 4.99
C GLU A 166 2.05 -17.47 4.56
N PHE A 167 2.79 -16.59 5.24
CA PHE A 167 4.21 -16.30 4.92
C PHE A 167 5.10 -17.54 5.08
N LEU A 168 4.89 -18.32 6.15
CA LEU A 168 5.60 -19.58 6.38
C LEU A 168 5.33 -20.58 5.24
N MET A 169 4.06 -20.86 4.94
CA MET A 169 3.69 -21.83 3.92
C MET A 169 3.96 -21.36 2.49
N SER A 170 4.12 -20.05 2.25
CA SER A 170 4.45 -19.48 0.94
C SER A 170 5.95 -19.46 0.62
N GLY A 171 6.82 -19.79 1.57
CA GLY A 171 8.26 -19.90 1.31
C GLY A 171 9.12 -20.04 2.56
N TRP A 172 8.83 -19.27 3.62
CA TRP A 172 9.71 -19.19 4.81
C TRP A 172 9.85 -20.51 5.59
N ALA A 173 8.89 -21.43 5.49
CA ALA A 173 8.99 -22.80 6.00
C ALA A 173 8.98 -23.86 4.88
N ASN A 174 9.05 -23.43 3.61
CA ASN A 174 8.88 -24.29 2.43
C ASN A 174 9.77 -23.84 1.26
N GLY A 175 11.09 -23.82 1.49
CA GLY A 175 12.11 -23.66 0.44
C GLY A 175 12.99 -22.41 0.54
N TYR A 176 12.62 -21.38 1.31
CA TYR A 176 13.50 -20.21 1.52
C TYR A 176 14.69 -20.56 2.42
N THR A 177 15.83 -19.95 2.11
CA THR A 177 17.15 -20.20 2.69
C THR A 177 17.52 -19.24 3.82
N TYR A 178 16.70 -18.21 4.08
CA TYR A 178 16.98 -17.09 4.98
C TYR A 178 18.23 -16.28 4.58
N ARG A 179 18.53 -16.27 3.27
CA ARG A 179 19.70 -15.61 2.67
C ARG A 179 19.29 -14.89 1.39
N CYS A 180 19.75 -15.34 0.22
CA CYS A 180 19.39 -14.77 -1.08
C CYS A 180 18.13 -15.44 -1.64
N ASP A 181 17.01 -15.20 -0.98
CA ASP A 181 15.71 -15.67 -1.47
C ASP A 181 15.17 -14.66 -2.48
N ILE A 182 15.11 -15.03 -3.76
CA ILE A 182 14.62 -14.15 -4.83
C ILE A 182 13.09 -14.16 -4.92
N VAL A 183 12.53 -13.19 -5.63
CA VAL A 183 11.09 -13.20 -5.95
C VAL A 183 10.83 -14.23 -7.05
N ASP A 184 9.87 -15.13 -6.85
CA ASP A 184 9.31 -15.95 -7.91
C ASP A 184 8.19 -15.18 -8.61
N TYR A 185 8.36 -14.88 -9.91
CA TYR A 185 7.39 -14.18 -10.75
C TYR A 185 6.48 -15.13 -11.56
N SER A 186 6.60 -16.45 -11.36
CA SER A 186 5.72 -17.42 -12.01
C SER A 186 4.27 -17.31 -11.54
N TYR A 187 3.36 -17.91 -12.30
CA TYR A 187 1.96 -18.12 -11.90
C TYR A 187 1.79 -19.45 -11.14
N SER A 188 2.85 -19.94 -10.49
CA SER A 188 2.74 -21.15 -9.64
C SER A 188 1.85 -20.87 -8.43
N PRO A 189 1.12 -21.88 -7.90
CA PRO A 189 0.29 -21.68 -6.71
C PRO A 189 1.06 -21.13 -5.51
N LEU A 190 2.33 -21.50 -5.34
CA LEU A 190 3.19 -21.02 -4.26
C LEU A 190 3.59 -19.55 -4.44
N ALA A 191 3.97 -19.16 -5.66
CA ALA A 191 4.35 -17.78 -5.97
C ALA A 191 3.17 -16.81 -5.86
N LEU A 192 1.99 -17.21 -6.37
CA LEU A 192 0.75 -16.44 -6.23
C LEU A 192 0.31 -16.33 -4.77
N ARG A 193 0.50 -17.38 -3.96
CA ARG A 193 0.24 -17.34 -2.51
C ARG A 193 1.16 -16.36 -1.79
N MET A 194 2.46 -16.35 -2.09
CA MET A 194 3.39 -15.37 -1.54
C MET A 194 2.96 -13.94 -1.90
N ALA A 195 2.64 -13.70 -3.18
CA ALA A 195 2.23 -12.38 -3.63
C ALA A 195 0.92 -11.92 -2.96
N TRP A 196 -0.06 -12.81 -2.85
CA TRP A 196 -1.32 -12.55 -2.14
C TRP A 196 -1.07 -12.24 -0.66
N THR A 197 -0.15 -12.95 -0.01
CA THR A 197 0.24 -12.69 1.38
C THR A 197 0.90 -11.31 1.54
N CYS A 198 1.73 -10.90 0.58
CA CYS A 198 2.30 -9.55 0.55
C CYS A 198 1.21 -8.48 0.41
N TRP A 199 0.21 -8.71 -0.44
CA TRP A 199 -0.95 -7.81 -0.58
C TRP A 199 -1.83 -7.78 0.68
N LEU A 200 -2.10 -8.92 1.32
CA LEU A 200 -2.81 -8.98 2.61
C LEU A 200 -2.07 -8.19 3.69
N TYR A 201 -0.74 -8.33 3.78
CA TYR A 201 0.07 -7.58 4.72
C TYR A 201 0.04 -6.08 4.42
N TYR A 202 0.17 -5.67 3.15
CA TYR A 202 -0.01 -4.29 2.70
C TYR A 202 -1.39 -3.73 3.12
N PHE A 203 -2.46 -4.46 2.82
CA PHE A 203 -3.83 -4.07 3.16
C PHE A 203 -4.04 -3.98 4.67
N SER A 204 -3.43 -4.88 5.45
CA SER A 204 -3.49 -4.86 6.92
C SER A 204 -2.98 -3.53 7.50
N LYS A 205 -2.00 -2.87 6.87
CA LYS A 205 -1.48 -1.59 7.36
C LYS A 205 -2.55 -0.47 7.34
N PHE A 206 -3.52 -0.52 6.41
CA PHE A 206 -4.66 0.41 6.41
C PHE A 206 -5.68 0.11 7.51
N ILE A 207 -5.88 -1.17 7.83
CA ILE A 207 -6.73 -1.57 8.96
C ILE A 207 -6.10 -1.08 10.27
N GLU A 208 -4.77 -1.21 10.40
CA GLU A 208 -4.02 -0.75 11.58
C GLU A 208 -4.04 0.78 11.79
N MET A 209 -4.31 1.59 10.74
CA MET A 209 -4.51 3.05 10.88
C MET A 209 -5.72 3.39 11.78
N LEU A 210 -6.62 2.43 12.05
CA LEU A 210 -7.69 2.59 13.03
C LEU A 210 -7.16 2.75 14.47
N ASP A 211 -5.95 2.30 14.80
CA ASP A 211 -5.33 2.53 16.12
C ASP A 211 -5.33 4.01 16.49
N THR A 212 -4.86 4.85 15.57
CA THR A 212 -4.77 6.29 15.73
C THR A 212 -6.15 6.94 15.75
N VAL A 213 -7.11 6.42 14.98
CA VAL A 213 -8.52 6.85 15.01
C VAL A 213 -9.11 6.58 16.40
N PHE A 214 -8.88 5.40 16.99
CA PHE A 214 -9.29 5.10 18.36
C PHE A 214 -8.62 6.02 19.38
N PHE A 215 -7.36 6.44 19.18
CA PHE A 215 -6.72 7.40 20.07
C PHE A 215 -7.39 8.78 20.02
N VAL A 216 -7.68 9.29 18.81
CA VAL A 216 -8.33 10.59 18.60
C VAL A 216 -9.74 10.60 19.19
N LEU A 217 -10.58 9.61 18.85
CA LEU A 217 -11.97 9.52 19.34
C LEU A 217 -12.05 9.34 20.87
N ARG A 218 -10.99 8.82 21.50
CA ARG A 218 -10.89 8.66 22.97
C ARG A 218 -10.11 9.78 23.66
N LYS A 219 -9.79 10.87 22.93
CA LYS A 219 -9.00 12.03 23.38
C LYS A 219 -7.67 11.61 24.04
N LYS A 220 -7.01 10.60 23.49
CA LYS A 220 -5.70 10.08 23.92
C LYS A 220 -4.56 10.65 23.07
N ASN A 221 -4.55 11.97 22.91
CA ASN A 221 -3.63 12.69 22.04
C ASN A 221 -2.15 12.41 22.36
N SER A 222 -1.80 12.10 23.62
CA SER A 222 -0.44 11.67 23.99
C SER A 222 -0.01 10.31 23.42
N GLN A 223 -0.92 9.53 22.84
CA GLN A 223 -0.63 8.31 22.07
C GLN A 223 -0.45 8.60 20.56
N VAL A 224 -0.98 9.72 20.06
CA VAL A 224 -0.77 10.21 18.69
C VAL A 224 0.61 10.90 18.61
N SER A 225 1.67 10.11 18.72
CA SER A 225 3.05 10.58 18.64
C SER A 225 3.54 10.64 17.20
N PHE A 226 4.60 11.43 16.94
CA PHE A 226 5.30 11.43 15.66
C PHE A 226 5.68 10.01 15.21
N LEU A 227 6.29 9.21 16.09
CA LEU A 227 6.63 7.81 15.82
C LEU A 227 5.44 6.99 15.30
N HIS A 228 4.29 7.09 15.97
CA HIS A 228 3.11 6.30 15.61
C HIS A 228 2.50 6.79 14.28
N VAL A 229 2.30 8.10 14.11
CA VAL A 229 1.75 8.64 12.85
C VAL A 229 2.69 8.40 11.67
N TYR A 230 4.00 8.60 11.85
CA TYR A 230 5.03 8.33 10.84
C TYR A 230 4.99 6.85 10.42
N HIS A 231 5.05 5.92 11.38
CA HIS A 231 4.96 4.48 11.12
C HIS A 231 3.71 4.10 10.32
N HIS A 232 2.51 4.44 10.82
CA HIS A 232 1.25 4.07 10.15
C HIS A 232 0.98 4.83 8.85
N SER A 233 1.76 5.86 8.52
CA SER A 233 1.70 6.53 7.21
C SER A 233 2.70 5.94 6.21
N ILE A 234 3.96 5.74 6.64
CA ILE A 234 5.03 5.34 5.73
C ILE A 234 4.98 3.87 5.38
N MET A 235 4.57 3.00 6.33
CA MET A 235 4.49 1.56 6.11
C MET A 235 3.52 1.17 4.98
N PRO A 236 2.24 1.60 4.95
CA PRO A 236 1.38 1.31 3.79
C PRO A 236 1.95 1.95 2.51
N PHE A 237 2.40 3.21 2.58
CA PHE A 237 2.92 3.93 1.40
C PHE A 237 4.03 3.15 0.69
N THR A 238 5.04 2.68 1.42
CA THR A 238 6.16 1.91 0.84
C THR A 238 5.80 0.47 0.48
N TRP A 239 4.89 -0.16 1.24
CA TRP A 239 4.50 -1.55 0.95
C TRP A 239 3.80 -1.72 -0.40
N TRP A 240 3.10 -0.71 -0.89
CA TRP A 240 2.55 -0.72 -2.25
C TRP A 240 3.61 -1.00 -3.30
N PHE A 241 4.80 -0.39 -3.17
CA PHE A 241 5.90 -0.61 -4.11
C PHE A 241 6.48 -2.04 -3.96
N GLY A 242 6.59 -2.53 -2.72
CA GLY A 242 6.95 -3.93 -2.46
C GLY A 242 5.99 -4.90 -3.16
N VAL A 243 4.68 -4.73 -2.99
CA VAL A 243 3.67 -5.58 -3.64
C VAL A 243 3.64 -5.40 -5.15
N LYS A 244 3.82 -4.17 -5.66
CA LYS A 244 3.73 -3.86 -7.09
C LYS A 244 4.93 -4.37 -7.90
N PHE A 245 6.11 -4.48 -7.29
CA PHE A 245 7.35 -4.79 -8.01
C PHE A 245 8.04 -6.07 -7.51
N ALA A 246 8.05 -6.33 -6.20
CA ALA A 246 8.80 -7.44 -5.60
C ALA A 246 7.99 -8.20 -4.52
N PRO A 247 6.82 -8.79 -4.87
CA PRO A 247 5.92 -9.43 -3.91
C PRO A 247 6.40 -10.83 -3.48
N GLY A 248 7.61 -10.92 -2.90
CA GLY A 248 8.22 -12.17 -2.43
C GLY A 248 9.68 -12.05 -2.03
N GLY A 249 10.32 -13.20 -1.84
CA GLY A 249 11.74 -13.31 -1.53
C GLY A 249 12.13 -12.71 -0.18
N LEU A 250 13.43 -12.45 -0.02
CA LEU A 250 14.08 -12.03 1.22
C LEU A 250 13.58 -10.67 1.74
N GLY A 251 13.00 -9.84 0.86
CA GLY A 251 12.31 -8.60 1.23
C GLY A 251 11.10 -8.81 2.14
N THR A 252 10.46 -9.99 2.13
CA THR A 252 9.28 -10.28 2.95
C THR A 252 9.60 -10.70 4.39
N PHE A 253 10.87 -10.96 4.73
CA PHE A 253 11.27 -11.46 6.06
C PHE A 253 10.75 -10.56 7.19
N HIS A 254 10.85 -9.24 7.00
CA HIS A 254 10.44 -8.29 8.01
C HIS A 254 8.92 -8.23 8.22
N ALA A 255 8.12 -8.66 7.24
CA ALA A 255 6.67 -8.80 7.37
C ALA A 255 6.33 -9.99 8.25
N LEU A 256 6.95 -11.15 8.02
CA LEU A 256 6.82 -12.35 8.85
C LEU A 256 7.15 -12.04 10.33
N VAL A 257 8.31 -11.42 10.59
CA VAL A 257 8.71 -11.06 11.96
C VAL A 257 7.78 -9.99 12.54
N ASN A 258 7.35 -9.00 11.74
CA ASN A 258 6.39 -7.99 12.21
C ASN A 258 5.05 -8.59 12.61
N CYS A 259 4.49 -9.51 11.83
CA CYS A 259 3.26 -10.21 12.20
C CYS A 259 3.43 -10.96 13.53
N GLY A 260 4.56 -11.65 13.74
CA GLY A 260 4.89 -12.28 15.02
C GLY A 260 4.86 -11.32 16.21
N VAL A 261 5.43 -10.12 16.06
CA VAL A 261 5.39 -9.08 17.09
C VAL A 261 4.00 -8.44 17.21
N HIS A 262 3.24 -8.32 16.13
CA HIS A 262 1.87 -7.80 16.13
C HIS A 262 0.92 -8.73 16.89
N VAL A 263 1.07 -10.06 16.80
CA VAL A 263 0.35 -11.01 17.66
C VAL A 263 0.54 -10.67 19.16
N ILE A 264 1.78 -10.42 19.58
CA ILE A 264 2.10 -10.08 20.99
C ILE A 264 1.57 -8.68 21.35
N MET A 265 1.74 -7.70 20.45
CA MET A 265 1.35 -6.30 20.67
C MET A 265 -0.18 -6.12 20.74
N TYR A 266 -0.92 -6.67 19.78
CA TYR A 266 -2.38 -6.57 19.78
C TYR A 266 -3.02 -7.44 20.86
N SER A 267 -2.39 -8.55 21.28
CA SER A 267 -2.79 -9.27 22.49
C SER A 267 -2.64 -8.41 23.76
N TYR A 268 -1.53 -7.68 23.89
CA TYR A 268 -1.36 -6.71 24.99
C TYR A 268 -2.43 -5.61 24.95
N TYR A 269 -2.76 -5.08 23.76
CA TYR A 269 -3.79 -4.03 23.61
C TYR A 269 -5.21 -4.56 23.86
N ALA A 270 -5.55 -5.78 23.45
CA ALA A 270 -6.82 -6.43 23.77
C ALA A 270 -7.02 -6.54 25.29
N LEU A 271 -6.03 -7.10 26.01
CA LEU A 271 -6.04 -7.19 27.47
C LEU A 271 -6.10 -5.80 28.14
N ALA A 272 -5.37 -4.81 27.61
CA ALA A 272 -5.42 -3.44 28.10
C ALA A 272 -6.77 -2.75 27.85
N ALA A 273 -7.54 -3.18 26.86
CA ALA A 273 -8.89 -2.71 26.56
C ALA A 273 -9.95 -3.29 27.52
N MET A 274 -9.75 -4.52 28.04
CA MET A 274 -10.71 -5.18 28.93
C MET A 274 -10.98 -4.42 30.24
N GLY A 275 -10.05 -3.58 30.72
CA GLY A 275 -10.32 -2.57 31.74
C GLY A 275 -9.24 -2.45 32.82
N PRO A 276 -9.46 -1.63 33.87
CA PRO A 276 -8.50 -1.45 34.97
C PRO A 276 -8.10 -2.76 35.64
N ALA A 277 -9.06 -3.67 35.88
CA ALA A 277 -8.83 -4.96 36.51
C ALA A 277 -7.84 -5.87 35.74
N TYR A 278 -7.79 -5.78 34.40
CA TYR A 278 -6.84 -6.55 33.60
C TYR A 278 -5.49 -5.86 33.46
N ARG A 279 -5.43 -4.53 33.57
CA ARG A 279 -4.19 -3.73 33.43
C ARG A 279 -3.19 -3.93 34.57
N THR A 280 -3.62 -4.43 35.72
CA THR A 280 -2.73 -4.78 36.85
C THR A 280 -1.83 -5.97 36.51
N TYR A 281 -2.30 -6.93 35.70
CA TYR A 281 -1.50 -8.08 35.26
C TYR A 281 -0.53 -7.77 34.11
N LEU A 282 -0.60 -6.56 33.52
CA LEU A 282 0.22 -6.13 32.37
C LEU A 282 1.58 -5.54 32.79
N TRP A 283 2.26 -6.18 33.74
CA TRP A 283 3.60 -5.80 34.22
C TRP A 283 4.66 -5.87 33.12
N TRP A 284 4.49 -6.78 32.16
CA TRP A 284 5.46 -7.12 31.11
C TRP A 284 5.53 -6.11 29.94
N LYS A 285 4.86 -4.95 30.04
CA LYS A 285 4.88 -3.88 29.02
C LYS A 285 6.29 -3.49 28.55
N LYS A 286 7.30 -3.52 29.43
CA LYS A 286 8.70 -3.24 29.05
C LYS A 286 9.25 -4.27 28.05
N TYR A 287 8.93 -5.56 28.24
CA TYR A 287 9.36 -6.63 27.36
C TYR A 287 8.71 -6.54 25.98
N LEU A 288 7.47 -6.05 25.88
CA LEU A 288 6.85 -5.76 24.59
C LEU A 288 7.71 -4.77 23.76
N THR A 289 8.16 -3.66 24.37
CA THR A 289 9.05 -2.71 23.68
C THR A 289 10.44 -3.29 23.41
N ALA A 290 10.95 -4.19 24.27
CA ALA A 290 12.20 -4.89 24.02
C ALA A 290 12.10 -5.84 22.81
N ILE A 291 11.00 -6.59 22.68
CA ILE A 291 10.74 -7.46 21.53
C ILE A 291 10.64 -6.65 20.23
N GLN A 292 10.01 -5.47 20.25
CA GLN A 292 9.98 -4.54 19.12
C GLN A 292 11.39 -4.05 18.72
N LEU A 293 12.26 -3.74 19.70
CA LEU A 293 13.66 -3.40 19.43
C LEU A 293 14.44 -4.58 18.83
N VAL A 294 14.25 -5.79 19.36
CA VAL A 294 14.87 -7.02 18.83
C VAL A 294 14.41 -7.30 17.40
N GLN A 295 13.13 -7.07 17.05
CA GLN A 295 12.65 -7.16 15.66
C GLN A 295 13.48 -6.27 14.73
N PHE A 296 13.69 -4.99 15.06
CA PHE A 296 14.45 -4.10 14.18
C PHE A 296 15.91 -4.55 14.02
N VAL A 297 16.54 -5.06 15.08
CA VAL A 297 17.89 -5.64 15.01
C VAL A 297 17.91 -6.89 14.12
N LEU A 298 16.99 -7.84 14.30
CA LEU A 298 16.90 -9.06 13.49
C LEU A 298 16.63 -8.77 12.00
N VAL A 299 15.73 -7.84 11.71
CA VAL A 299 15.43 -7.41 10.33
C VAL A 299 16.64 -6.73 9.69
N THR A 300 17.32 -5.85 10.42
CA THR A 300 18.52 -5.14 9.92
C THR A 300 19.69 -6.11 9.72
N ALA A 301 19.85 -7.11 10.60
CA ALA A 301 20.85 -8.17 10.43
C ALA A 301 20.54 -9.05 9.21
N HIS A 302 19.29 -9.50 9.04
CA HIS A 302 18.86 -10.32 7.91
C HIS A 302 19.07 -9.60 6.57
N ILE A 303 18.64 -8.34 6.46
CA ILE A 303 18.83 -7.54 5.24
C ILE A 303 20.31 -7.18 5.03
N GLY A 304 21.06 -7.02 6.12
CA GLY A 304 22.50 -6.77 6.11
C GLY A 304 23.32 -7.88 5.43
N GLN A 305 22.83 -9.12 5.43
CA GLN A 305 23.45 -10.23 4.69
C GLN A 305 23.61 -9.92 3.20
N PHE A 306 22.71 -9.13 2.60
CA PHE A 306 22.78 -8.78 1.17
C PHE A 306 24.11 -8.09 0.80
N PHE A 307 24.67 -7.27 1.69
CA PHE A 307 25.98 -6.61 1.45
C PHE A 307 27.17 -7.55 1.58
N LEU A 308 26.99 -8.76 2.13
CA LEU A 308 28.03 -9.78 2.29
C LEU A 308 27.92 -10.90 1.23
N MET A 309 26.77 -11.02 0.57
CA MET A 309 26.52 -11.99 -0.51
C MET A 309 26.98 -11.41 -1.84
N LYS A 310 28.04 -11.97 -2.43
CA LYS A 310 28.63 -11.49 -3.69
C LYS A 310 27.70 -11.68 -4.90
N ASP A 311 27.02 -12.83 -4.94
CA ASP A 311 26.29 -13.30 -6.13
C ASP A 311 24.79 -13.50 -5.81
N CYS A 312 24.12 -12.44 -5.32
CA CYS A 312 22.69 -12.48 -5.00
C CYS A 312 21.83 -11.78 -6.08
N PRO A 313 21.19 -12.52 -7.01
CA PRO A 313 20.40 -11.95 -8.10
C PRO A 313 18.99 -11.49 -7.68
N TYR A 314 18.86 -10.85 -6.51
CA TYR A 314 17.59 -10.27 -6.07
C TYR A 314 17.19 -9.12 -7.00
N GLN A 315 15.99 -9.20 -7.58
CA GLN A 315 15.64 -8.41 -8.76
C GLN A 315 15.48 -6.90 -8.51
N PHE A 316 15.23 -6.49 -7.25
CA PHE A 316 15.05 -5.08 -6.88
C PHE A 316 15.86 -4.68 -5.63
N PRO A 317 17.20 -4.56 -5.72
CA PRO A 317 18.07 -4.23 -4.57
C PRO A 317 17.68 -2.96 -3.81
N VAL A 318 17.04 -1.99 -4.50
CA VAL A 318 16.53 -0.75 -3.91
C VAL A 318 15.60 -0.99 -2.71
N PHE A 319 14.75 -2.03 -2.73
CA PHE A 319 13.87 -2.32 -1.58
C PHE A 319 14.66 -2.79 -0.36
N LEU A 320 15.79 -3.47 -0.56
CA LEU A 320 16.64 -3.95 0.52
C LEU A 320 17.32 -2.76 1.22
N TYR A 321 17.74 -1.75 0.46
CA TYR A 321 18.26 -0.49 0.99
C TYR A 321 17.19 0.29 1.76
N VAL A 322 15.95 0.35 1.25
CA VAL A 322 14.82 0.98 1.95
C VAL A 322 14.49 0.25 3.26
N ILE A 323 14.45 -1.09 3.25
CA ILE A 323 14.22 -1.91 4.46
C ILE A 323 15.32 -1.68 5.50
N GLY A 324 16.60 -1.66 5.09
CA GLY A 324 17.72 -1.38 5.99
C GLY A 324 17.67 0.03 6.59
N LEU A 325 17.39 1.04 5.76
CA LEU A 325 17.21 2.42 6.21
C LEU A 325 16.05 2.55 7.20
N TYR A 326 14.92 1.89 6.94
CA TYR A 326 13.75 1.94 7.81
C TYR A 326 14.00 1.18 9.12
N GLY A 327 14.71 0.05 9.07
CA GLY A 327 15.19 -0.66 10.26
C GLY A 327 15.99 0.27 11.19
N LEU A 328 16.93 1.03 10.63
CA LEU A 328 17.71 2.02 11.39
C LEU A 328 16.86 3.17 11.93
N ILE A 329 16.00 3.79 11.10
CA ILE A 329 15.11 4.89 11.52
C ILE A 329 14.20 4.45 12.67
N PHE A 330 13.52 3.30 12.55
CA PHE A 330 12.65 2.81 13.59
C PHE A 330 13.42 2.38 14.84
N LEU A 331 14.60 1.78 14.71
CA LEU A 331 15.46 1.47 15.86
C LEU A 331 15.79 2.74 16.67
N VAL A 332 16.21 3.83 16.02
CA VAL A 332 16.50 5.12 16.68
C VAL A 332 15.25 5.70 17.35
N LEU A 333 14.10 5.71 16.67
CA LEU A 333 12.85 6.23 17.23
C LEU A 333 12.33 5.39 18.41
N PHE A 334 12.46 4.06 18.36
CA PHE A 334 12.08 3.18 19.47
C PHE A 334 13.06 3.25 20.65
N LEU A 335 14.35 3.46 20.41
CA LEU A 335 15.33 3.73 21.47
C LEU A 335 15.03 5.07 22.17
N ASN A 336 14.71 6.11 21.41
CA ASN A 336 14.25 7.39 21.96
C ASN A 336 12.97 7.21 22.80
N PHE A 337 11.98 6.50 22.28
CA PHE A 337 10.76 6.16 23.02
C PHE A 337 11.06 5.39 24.31
N TYR A 338 11.91 4.36 24.26
CA TYR A 338 12.28 3.54 25.42
C TYR A 338 12.94 4.40 26.51
N TYR A 339 13.89 5.25 26.13
CA TYR A 339 14.55 6.18 27.04
C TYR A 339 13.57 7.14 27.71
N HIS A 340 12.66 7.76 26.95
CA HIS A 340 11.67 8.68 27.53
C HIS A 340 10.58 7.98 28.34
N ALA A 341 10.12 6.81 27.92
CA ALA A 341 9.04 6.06 28.56
C ALA A 341 9.48 5.38 29.86
N TYR A 342 10.67 4.78 29.88
CA TYR A 342 11.11 3.89 30.94
C TYR A 342 12.30 4.43 31.73
N THR A 343 13.33 4.98 31.08
CA THR A 343 14.51 5.55 31.78
C THR A 343 14.17 6.87 32.46
N LYS A 344 13.51 7.80 31.74
CA LYS A 344 12.92 9.03 32.30
C LYS A 344 11.52 8.80 32.92
N GLY A 345 11.05 7.55 32.99
CA GLY A 345 9.84 7.16 33.72
C GLY A 345 8.49 7.68 33.21
N LYS A 346 8.42 8.42 32.10
CA LYS A 346 7.20 9.15 31.68
C LYS A 346 6.00 8.24 31.34
N ARG A 347 6.20 6.94 31.07
CA ARG A 347 5.14 6.00 30.65
C ARG A 347 5.32 4.60 31.25
N LEU A 348 5.73 4.50 32.51
CA LEU A 348 5.93 3.23 33.23
C LEU A 348 4.66 2.32 33.21
N PRO A 349 4.82 1.00 33.40
CA PRO A 349 3.71 0.10 33.71
C PRO A 349 3.04 0.51 35.04
N LYS A 350 1.71 0.42 35.14
CA LYS A 350 0.96 0.87 36.33
C LYS A 350 1.39 0.20 37.64
N VAL A 351 1.80 -1.07 37.57
CA VAL A 351 2.32 -1.83 38.73
C VAL A 351 3.59 -1.18 39.28
N LEU A 352 4.44 -0.61 38.40
CA LEU A 352 5.70 0.01 38.77
C LEU A 352 5.58 1.50 39.13
N SER A 353 4.47 2.17 38.80
CA SER A 353 4.22 3.54 39.31
C SER A 353 3.79 3.50 40.77
N HIS A 354 2.87 2.61 41.15
CA HIS A 354 2.42 2.49 42.55
C HIS A 354 3.55 2.09 43.51
N ARG A 355 4.54 1.32 43.05
CA ARG A 355 5.74 0.95 43.83
C ARG A 355 6.82 2.04 43.89
N LYS A 356 6.53 3.25 43.41
CA LYS A 356 7.42 4.43 43.43
C LYS A 356 6.77 5.63 44.12
N GLU A 357 5.49 5.50 44.48
CA GLU A 357 4.69 6.44 45.28
C GLU A 357 4.53 5.90 46.73
N GLN A 358 5.05 4.70 46.98
CA GLN A 358 5.35 4.07 48.27
C GLN A 358 6.86 4.02 48.44
#